data_AF-H4F9E2-F1
#
_entry.id   AF-H4F9E2-F1
#
_cell.length_a   1.000
_cell.length_b   1.000
_cell.length_c   1.000
_cell.angle_alpha   90.00
_cell.angle_beta   90.00
_cell.angle_gamma   90.00
#
_symmetry.space_group_name_H-M   'P 1'
#
loop_
_entity.id
_entity.type
_entity.pdbx_description
1 polymer ?
#
loop_
_entity_poly.entity_id
_entity_poly.type
_entity_poly.pdbx_seq_one_letter_code
_entity_poly.pdbx_strand_id
1 'polypeptide(L)'
;MFRHRFYFSALLASLCLLAAGTASAESYKGLLKKGYSVGTMSQGKSGSLGWVLSGKDGKWFCKGKFSLAVVDSKTLVSVLASGKMIKVDRAVFEDSIGGPDPSLPNLADLKAGRVEPRHVGSCTPLRG
;
A
#
# COMPACT_ATOMS: atom_id res chain seq x y z
N MET A 1 -17.87 14.03 -58.21
CA MET A 1 -16.66 13.57 -57.49
C MET A 1 -16.51 14.30 -56.14
N PHE A 2 -17.34 14.06 -55.11
CA PHE A 2 -17.16 14.77 -53.81
C PHE A 2 -17.81 14.06 -52.60
N ARG A 3 -17.90 12.72 -52.60
CA ARG A 3 -18.58 11.97 -51.50
C ARG A 3 -17.72 10.94 -50.76
N HIS A 4 -16.42 10.84 -51.07
CA HIS A 4 -15.53 9.90 -50.39
C HIS A 4 -14.44 10.55 -49.53
N ARG A 5 -14.26 11.89 -49.57
CA ARG A 5 -13.22 12.57 -48.78
C ARG A 5 -13.60 12.82 -47.31
N PHE A 6 -14.88 12.69 -46.94
CA PHE A 6 -15.33 12.96 -45.56
C PHE A 6 -15.30 11.73 -44.63
N TYR A 7 -15.28 10.52 -45.17
CA TYR A 7 -15.31 9.30 -44.34
C TYR A 7 -13.92 8.87 -43.83
N PHE A 8 -12.84 9.33 -44.48
CA PHE A 8 -11.49 8.94 -44.10
C PHE A 8 -10.92 9.73 -42.90
N SER A 9 -11.42 10.94 -42.61
CA SER A 9 -10.94 11.72 -41.46
C SER A 9 -11.61 11.38 -40.13
N ALA A 10 -12.80 10.74 -40.14
CA ALA A 10 -13.50 10.38 -38.91
C ALA A 10 -12.95 9.10 -38.23
N LEU A 11 -12.24 8.26 -38.99
CA LEU A 11 -11.72 6.97 -38.49
C LEU A 11 -10.39 7.08 -37.72
N LEU A 12 -9.64 8.18 -37.90
CA LEU A 12 -8.37 8.41 -37.20
C LEU A 12 -8.51 9.04 -35.81
N ALA A 13 -9.66 9.64 -35.49
CA ALA A 13 -9.88 10.28 -34.19
C ALA A 13 -10.21 9.28 -33.06
N SER A 14 -10.66 8.07 -33.39
CA SER A 14 -11.11 7.08 -32.38
C SER A 14 -10.01 6.20 -31.80
N LEU A 15 -8.77 6.26 -32.30
CA LEU A 15 -7.68 5.37 -31.84
C LEU A 15 -6.87 5.91 -30.65
N CYS A 16 -7.05 7.19 -30.27
CA CYS A 16 -6.23 7.81 -29.20
C CYS A 16 -6.77 7.60 -27.77
N LEU A 17 -7.93 6.98 -27.58
CA LEU A 17 -8.53 6.79 -26.24
C LEU A 17 -8.03 5.53 -25.50
N LEU A 18 -7.20 4.68 -26.13
CA LEU A 18 -6.67 3.46 -25.52
C LEU A 18 -5.29 3.63 -24.86
N ALA A 19 -4.69 4.82 -24.94
CA ALA A 19 -3.46 5.15 -24.21
C ALA A 19 -3.74 5.58 -22.76
N ALA A 20 -4.87 5.18 -22.17
CA ALA A 20 -5.04 5.19 -20.73
C ALA A 20 -4.04 4.17 -20.16
N GLY A 21 -2.82 4.64 -19.92
CA GLY A 21 -1.74 3.85 -19.33
C GLY A 21 -2.30 3.11 -18.14
N THR A 22 -2.21 1.78 -18.18
CA THR A 22 -2.66 0.93 -17.08
C THR A 22 -2.05 1.51 -15.82
N ALA A 23 -2.89 1.93 -14.88
CA ALA A 23 -2.43 2.28 -13.54
C ALA A 23 -1.96 0.95 -12.91
N SER A 24 -0.76 0.50 -13.30
CA SER A 24 -0.16 -0.70 -12.75
C SER A 24 0.11 -0.38 -11.29
N ALA A 25 -0.71 -0.95 -10.42
CA ALA A 25 -0.42 -1.04 -9.00
C ALA A 25 0.83 -1.91 -8.88
N GLU A 26 1.99 -1.26 -8.75
CA GLU A 26 3.24 -1.96 -8.52
C GLU A 26 3.19 -2.70 -7.17
N SER A 27 3.80 -3.88 -7.12
CA SER A 27 3.88 -4.62 -5.87
C SER A 27 5.03 -4.07 -5.01
N TYR A 28 4.88 -4.11 -3.69
CA TYR A 28 5.95 -3.72 -2.75
C TYR A 28 7.26 -4.45 -3.07
N LYS A 29 7.23 -5.77 -3.29
CA LYS A 29 8.42 -6.54 -3.68
C LYS A 29 9.01 -6.07 -5.01
N GLY A 30 8.17 -5.71 -5.98
CA GLY A 30 8.60 -5.16 -7.27
C GLY A 30 9.34 -3.85 -7.10
N LEU A 31 8.80 -2.94 -6.29
CA LEU A 31 9.43 -1.65 -5.98
C LEU A 31 10.78 -1.82 -5.27
N LEU A 32 10.87 -2.73 -4.29
CA LEU A 32 12.15 -3.03 -3.63
C LEU A 32 13.20 -3.56 -4.61
N LYS A 33 12.82 -4.47 -5.53
CA LYS A 33 13.73 -4.98 -6.58
C LYS A 33 14.22 -3.87 -7.52
N LYS A 34 13.40 -2.84 -7.74
CA LYS A 34 13.77 -1.64 -8.50
C LYS A 34 14.63 -0.64 -7.71
N GLY A 35 14.98 -0.95 -6.47
CA GLY A 35 15.84 -0.12 -5.62
C GLY A 35 15.11 1.03 -4.91
N TYR A 36 13.79 0.96 -4.77
CA TYR A 36 13.05 1.92 -3.96
C TYR A 36 13.38 1.74 -2.47
N SER A 37 13.62 2.84 -1.77
CA SER A 37 13.82 2.86 -0.32
C SER A 37 12.49 3.02 0.40
N VAL A 38 12.35 2.35 1.55
CA VAL A 38 11.14 2.41 2.39
C VAL A 38 11.34 3.50 3.45
N GLY A 39 10.40 4.45 3.50
CA GLY A 39 10.36 5.47 4.56
C GLY A 39 9.81 4.93 5.87
N THR A 40 9.70 5.81 6.87
CA THR A 40 9.00 5.51 8.12
C THR A 40 7.49 5.33 7.89
N MET A 41 6.81 4.62 8.79
CA MET A 41 5.36 4.49 8.70
C MET A 41 4.69 5.86 8.79
N SER A 42 3.75 6.12 7.90
CA SER A 42 2.99 7.35 7.83
C SER A 42 1.53 7.05 7.53
N GLN A 43 0.72 8.11 7.51
CA GLN A 43 -0.69 8.02 7.17
C GLN A 43 -0.90 8.54 5.75
N GLY A 44 -1.63 7.79 4.94
CA GLY A 44 -2.05 8.23 3.59
C GLY A 44 -3.23 9.19 3.64
N LYS A 45 -3.61 9.76 2.48
CA LYS A 45 -4.76 10.68 2.36
C LYS A 45 -6.09 10.08 2.85
N SER A 46 -6.24 8.76 2.77
CA SER A 46 -7.40 8.01 3.25
C SER A 46 -7.41 7.77 4.77
N GLY A 47 -6.39 8.22 5.49
CA GLY A 47 -6.22 7.91 6.90
C GLY A 47 -5.58 6.54 7.17
N SER A 48 -5.40 5.68 6.17
CA SER A 48 -4.77 4.37 6.39
C SER A 48 -3.28 4.50 6.66
N LEU A 49 -2.75 3.69 7.58
CA LEU A 49 -1.31 3.56 7.78
C LEU A 49 -0.64 2.88 6.58
N GLY A 50 0.61 3.23 6.32
CA GLY A 50 1.42 2.66 5.26
C GLY A 50 2.80 3.29 5.21
N TRP A 51 3.49 3.12 4.09
CA TRP A 51 4.85 3.62 3.90
C TRP A 51 4.97 4.31 2.54
N VAL A 52 5.73 5.39 2.52
CA VAL A 52 6.16 6.02 1.28
C VAL A 52 7.45 5.36 0.82
N LEU A 53 7.41 4.73 -0.35
CA LEU A 53 8.58 4.22 -1.03
C LEU A 53 9.08 5.28 -2.00
N SER A 54 10.38 5.57 -1.96
CA SER A 54 11.00 6.59 -2.83
C SER A 54 12.07 5.96 -3.70
N GLY A 55 12.07 6.30 -4.99
CA GLY A 55 13.04 5.81 -5.96
C GLY A 55 13.28 6.85 -7.05
N LYS A 56 14.07 6.48 -8.07
CA LYS A 56 14.40 7.38 -9.18
C LYS A 56 13.18 7.79 -10.00
N ASP A 57 12.20 6.89 -10.16
CA ASP A 57 11.00 7.13 -10.97
C ASP A 57 9.82 7.70 -10.17
N GLY A 58 10.07 8.17 -8.94
CA GLY A 58 9.10 8.88 -8.12
C GLY A 58 8.83 8.22 -6.77
N LYS A 59 7.61 8.44 -6.26
CA LYS A 59 7.19 7.96 -4.94
C LYS A 59 5.93 7.12 -5.04
N TRP A 60 5.82 6.13 -4.17
CA TRP A 60 4.66 5.25 -4.05
C TRP A 60 4.22 5.21 -2.60
N PHE A 61 2.91 5.21 -2.36
CA PHE A 61 2.35 4.92 -1.06
C PHE A 61 1.88 3.48 -1.02
N CYS A 62 2.50 2.67 -0.16
CA CYS A 62 2.13 1.29 0.06
C CYS A 62 1.31 1.18 1.35
N LYS A 63 0.03 0.80 1.22
CA LYS A 63 -0.89 0.69 2.36
C LYS A 63 -0.53 -0.50 3.25
N GLY A 64 -0.66 -0.35 4.56
CA GLY A 64 -0.52 -1.44 5.53
C GLY A 64 -1.61 -2.50 5.38
N LYS A 65 -1.22 -3.77 5.46
CA LYS A 65 -2.08 -4.96 5.50
C LYS A 65 -1.86 -5.70 6.82
N PHE A 66 -2.24 -5.06 7.91
CA PHE A 66 -2.21 -5.62 9.26
C PHE A 66 -3.29 -4.93 10.10
N SER A 67 -3.95 -5.69 10.97
CA SER A 67 -4.95 -5.17 11.92
C SER A 67 -4.44 -5.19 13.35
N LEU A 68 -3.35 -5.92 13.63
CA LEU A 68 -2.74 -6.06 14.94
C LEU A 68 -1.22 -5.90 14.83
N ALA A 69 -0.60 -5.34 15.87
CA ALA A 69 0.85 -5.30 16.00
C ALA A 69 1.26 -5.41 17.47
N VAL A 70 2.39 -6.08 17.72
CA VAL A 70 2.96 -6.24 19.05
C VAL A 70 3.66 -4.95 19.47
N VAL A 71 3.33 -4.42 20.65
CA VAL A 71 4.05 -3.31 21.26
C VAL A 71 5.13 -3.84 22.18
N ASP A 72 4.75 -4.77 23.06
CA ASP A 72 5.62 -5.40 24.05
C ASP A 72 5.05 -6.79 24.45
N SER A 73 5.57 -7.37 25.53
CA SER A 73 5.13 -8.68 26.02
C SER A 73 3.69 -8.71 26.56
N LYS A 74 3.08 -7.56 26.84
CA LYS A 74 1.74 -7.45 27.43
C LYS A 74 0.74 -6.74 26.53
N THR A 75 1.22 -5.99 25.54
CA THR A 75 0.39 -5.04 24.79
C THR A 75 0.44 -5.33 23.30
N LEU A 76 -0.73 -5.44 22.71
CA LEU A 76 -0.95 -5.30 21.27
C LEU A 76 -1.60 -3.95 20.97
N VAL A 77 -1.53 -3.53 19.71
CA VAL A 77 -2.42 -2.49 19.18
C VAL A 77 -3.28 -3.06 18.08
N SER A 78 -4.59 -2.85 18.19
CA SER A 78 -5.55 -3.00 17.10
C SER A 78 -5.56 -1.72 16.26
N VAL A 79 -5.32 -1.86 14.96
CA VAL A 79 -5.23 -0.77 14.00
C VAL A 79 -6.54 -0.67 13.25
N LEU A 80 -7.25 0.43 13.46
CA LEU A 80 -8.50 0.71 12.76
C LEU A 80 -8.23 1.18 11.33
N ALA A 81 -9.26 1.13 10.48
CA ALA A 81 -9.15 1.59 9.08
C ALA A 81 -8.70 3.06 8.95
N SER A 82 -9.01 3.89 9.94
CA SER A 82 -8.58 5.29 10.07
C SER A 82 -7.13 5.47 10.51
N GLY A 83 -6.40 4.39 10.75
CA GLY A 83 -5.03 4.40 11.27
C GLY A 83 -4.93 4.60 12.78
N LYS A 84 -6.06 4.80 13.48
CA LYS A 84 -6.09 4.88 14.95
C LYS A 84 -5.68 3.53 15.55
N MET A 85 -4.80 3.59 16.54
CA MET A 85 -4.35 2.41 17.29
C MET A 85 -5.05 2.34 18.64
N ILE A 86 -5.68 1.20 18.94
CA ILE A 86 -6.33 0.91 20.22
C ILE A 86 -5.52 -0.15 20.93
N LYS A 87 -5.16 0.07 22.20
CA LYS A 87 -4.43 -0.92 22.99
C LYS A 87 -5.32 -2.12 23.29
N VAL A 88 -4.74 -3.30 23.20
CA VAL A 88 -5.36 -4.58 23.53
C VAL A 88 -4.41 -5.35 24.43
N ASP A 89 -4.93 -5.98 25.47
CA ASP A 89 -4.14 -6.88 26.30
C ASP A 89 -3.76 -8.13 25.50
N ARG A 90 -2.46 -8.41 25.46
CA ARG A 90 -1.91 -9.48 24.63
C ARG A 90 -2.29 -10.86 25.16
N ALA A 91 -2.26 -11.06 26.47
CA ALA A 91 -2.56 -12.36 27.07
C ALA A 91 -4.03 -12.72 26.84
N VAL A 92 -4.94 -11.76 27.02
CA VAL A 92 -6.37 -11.95 26.74
C VAL A 92 -6.62 -12.25 25.26
N PHE A 93 -5.96 -11.51 24.36
CA PHE A 93 -6.12 -11.76 22.93
C PHE A 93 -5.60 -13.16 22.53
N GLU A 94 -4.38 -13.51 22.93
CA GLU A 94 -3.75 -14.79 22.59
C GLU A 94 -4.55 -15.98 23.17
N ASP A 95 -5.04 -15.88 24.41
CA ASP A 95 -5.95 -16.88 24.99
C ASP A 95 -7.23 -17.04 24.16
N SER A 96 -7.83 -15.92 23.72
CA SER A 96 -9.05 -15.95 22.90
C SER A 96 -8.89 -16.63 21.53
N ILE A 97 -7.67 -16.65 20.97
CA ILE A 97 -7.37 -17.28 19.67
C ILE A 97 -6.68 -18.65 19.82
N GLY A 98 -6.55 -19.18 21.04
CA GLY A 98 -5.97 -20.50 21.32
C GLY A 98 -4.43 -20.53 21.39
N GLY A 99 -3.77 -19.38 21.57
CA GLY A 99 -2.33 -19.26 21.80
C GLY A 99 -1.68 -18.07 21.08
N PRO A 100 -0.34 -17.92 21.21
CA PRO A 100 0.40 -16.85 20.56
C PRO A 100 0.34 -16.92 19.03
N ASP A 101 0.15 -15.76 18.38
CA ASP A 101 0.22 -15.63 16.91
C ASP A 101 1.61 -15.11 16.50
N PRO A 102 2.51 -15.96 15.96
CA PRO A 102 3.85 -15.56 15.56
C PRO A 102 3.87 -14.72 14.27
N SER A 103 2.74 -14.58 13.58
CA SER A 103 2.65 -13.78 12.36
C SER A 103 2.48 -12.28 12.63
N LEU A 104 2.19 -11.89 13.88
CA LEU A 104 1.98 -10.50 14.25
C LEU A 104 3.27 -9.67 14.13
N PRO A 105 3.25 -8.55 13.40
CA PRO A 105 4.42 -7.69 13.28
C PRO A 105 4.68 -6.88 14.56
N ASN A 106 5.94 -6.53 14.81
CA ASN A 106 6.28 -5.58 15.87
C ASN A 106 6.00 -4.15 15.44
N LEU A 107 5.31 -3.38 16.28
CA LEU A 107 4.98 -1.99 16.00
C LEU A 107 6.22 -1.12 15.81
N ALA A 108 7.30 -1.39 16.55
CA ALA A 108 8.56 -0.67 16.42
C ALA A 108 9.19 -0.86 15.03
N ASP A 109 9.16 -2.08 14.50
CA ASP A 109 9.67 -2.40 13.16
C ASP A 109 8.80 -1.75 12.08
N LEU A 110 7.48 -1.83 12.23
CA LEU A 110 6.53 -1.16 11.33
C LEU A 110 6.80 0.35 11.28
N LYS A 111 6.88 1.02 12.44
CA LYS A 111 7.17 2.46 12.53
C LYS A 111 8.48 2.84 11.84
N ALA A 112 9.51 2.02 11.98
CA ALA A 112 10.82 2.24 11.38
C ALA A 112 10.90 1.89 9.88
N GLY A 113 9.83 1.37 9.27
CA GLY A 113 9.85 0.95 7.86
C GLY A 113 10.50 -0.42 7.62
N ARG A 114 10.84 -1.17 8.68
CA ARG A 114 11.34 -2.55 8.61
C ARG A 114 10.15 -3.52 8.48
N VAL A 115 9.37 -3.36 7.42
CA VAL A 115 8.15 -4.13 7.20
C VAL A 115 8.39 -5.31 6.26
N GLU A 116 7.89 -6.48 6.67
CA GLU A 116 7.86 -7.64 5.78
C GLU A 116 6.79 -7.48 4.68
N PRO A 117 7.05 -7.96 3.45
CA PRO A 117 6.10 -7.84 2.35
C PRO A 117 4.68 -8.36 2.61
N ARG A 118 4.50 -9.34 3.51
CA ARG A 118 3.17 -9.89 3.84
C ARG A 118 2.26 -8.88 4.54
N HIS A 119 2.84 -7.89 5.22
CA HIS A 119 2.12 -6.83 5.94
C HIS A 119 1.92 -5.58 5.07
N VAL A 120 2.26 -5.65 3.79
CA VAL A 120 2.09 -4.55 2.83
C VAL A 120 1.03 -4.95 1.80
N GLY A 121 0.05 -4.07 1.63
CA GLY A 121 -1.02 -4.18 0.65
C GLY A 121 -0.64 -3.58 -0.69
N SER A 122 -1.63 -3.03 -1.38
CA SER A 122 -1.41 -2.34 -2.66
C SER A 122 -0.55 -1.09 -2.49
N CYS A 123 0.29 -0.84 -3.49
CA CYS A 123 1.03 0.41 -3.62
C CYS A 123 0.42 1.25 -4.74
N THR A 124 0.22 2.53 -4.46
CA THR A 124 -0.28 3.51 -5.43
C THR A 124 0.74 4.61 -5.66
N PRO A 125 0.86 5.12 -6.90
CA PRO A 125 1.83 6.17 -7.17
C PRO A 125 1.38 7.46 -6.47
N LEU A 126 2.31 8.10 -5.76
CA LEU A 126 2.11 9.43 -5.20
C LEU A 126 2.41 10.46 -6.28
N ARG A 127 1.36 10.94 -6.93
CA ARG A 127 1.44 12.14 -7.77
C ARG A 127 1.42 13.35 -6.84
N GLY A 128 2.52 14.11 -6.85
CA GLY A 128 2.60 15.43 -6.25
C GLY A 128 1.68 16.40 -6.98
#